data_AF-A0A1H9ZH13-F1
#
_entry.id   AF-A0A1H9ZH13-F1
#
_cell.length_a   1.000
_cell.length_b   1.000
_cell.length_c   1.000
_cell.angle_alpha   90.00
_cell.angle_beta   90.00
_cell.angle_gamma   90.00
#
_symmetry.space_group_name_H-M   'P 1'
#
loop_
_entity.id
_entity.type
_entity.pdbx_description
1 polymer ?
#
loop_
_entity_poly.entity_id
_entity_poly.type
_entity_poly.pdbx_seq_one_letter_code
_entity_poly.pdbx_strand_id
1 'polypeptide(L)'
;MENKTFLALSFIASLAFSHVAYADSMFSDEVTQRVNKDMQKRLGCYSFKQCKALAEDGSVRHQSFMSEVYLMGEAYGIKSDEGMSRKKVFFWMKVAAENGALSEQSSLARAYLYGSYENEVDLEKATYWANKVIAAESKSGYFVLGEVAKLEKRYKDAMKNYRLADGATEAEYQIAELYFHGHGVERDIEKAKGHYKNANRLGDSEASYKLGIIARYHDKDDKKALYYFESATHRGRIALGIGEYHPQSKEQIALMRLDKLKPGDNYEYVAELFLSGARNKLPVSTRIYGQLLWGGKGVDKNQEMAVKFFNVAASMKDGRAAYLLSDAYRNGLVVEKDEKKANEFLRYAASLKDIASVSLLGRYYLAGQGGFEQNYDKAFEALMYAGHKGDAEALYALGFIYEYGAGRDIDKASAKKYYNYAAQRGDQRAKAKLEKM
;
A
#
# COMPACT_ATOMS: atom_id res chain seq x y z
N MET A 1 -40.07 6.51 -24.69
CA MET A 1 -38.73 6.08 -25.19
C MET A 1 -37.59 6.94 -24.63
N GLU A 2 -37.72 7.47 -23.40
CA GLU A 2 -36.78 8.46 -22.85
C GLU A 2 -35.90 7.95 -21.70
N ASN A 3 -36.01 6.68 -21.31
CA ASN A 3 -35.29 6.14 -20.14
C ASN A 3 -34.02 5.33 -20.46
N LYS A 4 -33.65 5.21 -21.75
CA LYS A 4 -32.44 4.47 -22.17
C LYS A 4 -31.21 5.37 -22.40
N THR A 5 -31.42 6.68 -22.60
CA THR A 5 -30.37 7.65 -22.91
C THR A 5 -29.67 8.21 -21.66
N PHE A 6 -30.35 8.24 -20.51
CA PHE A 6 -29.74 8.64 -19.23
C PHE A 6 -28.81 7.55 -18.69
N LEU A 7 -29.19 6.27 -18.88
CA LEU A 7 -28.30 5.13 -18.68
C LEU A 7 -27.08 5.18 -19.59
N ALA A 8 -27.19 5.68 -20.82
CA ALA A 8 -26.04 5.85 -21.72
C ALA A 8 -25.08 6.97 -21.29
N LEU A 9 -25.52 7.98 -20.52
CA LEU A 9 -24.66 9.04 -19.99
C LEU A 9 -24.08 8.70 -18.62
N SER A 10 -24.78 7.92 -17.80
CA SER A 10 -24.17 7.15 -16.71
C SER A 10 -23.11 6.18 -17.26
N PHE A 11 -23.36 5.61 -18.44
CA PHE A 11 -22.39 4.80 -19.16
C PHE A 11 -21.22 5.64 -19.71
N ILE A 12 -21.41 6.91 -20.09
CA ILE A 12 -20.31 7.80 -20.52
C ILE A 12 -19.52 8.33 -19.31
N ALA A 13 -20.16 8.59 -18.17
CA ALA A 13 -19.48 8.87 -16.92
C ALA A 13 -18.72 7.65 -16.38
N SER A 14 -19.23 6.43 -16.61
CA SER A 14 -18.50 5.17 -16.33
C SER A 14 -17.52 4.77 -17.45
N LEU A 15 -17.66 5.27 -18.68
CA LEU A 15 -16.69 5.08 -19.78
C LEU A 15 -15.57 6.12 -19.72
N ALA A 16 -15.79 7.27 -19.08
CA ALA A 16 -14.74 8.20 -18.66
C ALA A 16 -13.78 7.56 -17.64
N PHE A 17 -14.14 6.41 -17.08
CA PHE A 17 -13.27 5.52 -16.30
C PHE A 17 -12.56 4.43 -17.14
N SER A 18 -12.61 4.42 -18.49
CA SER A 18 -12.09 3.27 -19.25
C SER A 18 -11.20 3.54 -20.46
N HIS A 19 -10.90 4.77 -20.87
CA HIS A 19 -9.97 5.00 -21.99
C HIS A 19 -8.98 6.14 -21.71
N VAL A 20 -7.81 5.80 -21.17
CA VAL A 20 -6.61 6.64 -21.31
C VAL A 20 -5.39 5.79 -21.68
N ALA A 21 -5.16 5.70 -22.98
CA ALA A 21 -3.84 5.54 -23.57
C ALA A 21 -3.77 6.44 -24.81
N TYR A 22 -3.97 7.75 -24.59
CA TYR A 22 -3.68 8.82 -25.56
C TYR A 22 -3.67 10.22 -24.88
N ALA A 23 -3.49 10.34 -23.56
CA ALA A 23 -3.81 11.58 -22.83
C ALA A 23 -2.75 12.69 -22.86
N ASP A 24 -1.49 12.45 -23.21
CA ASP A 24 -0.52 13.56 -23.31
C ASP A 24 -0.70 14.41 -24.59
N SER A 25 -1.49 13.93 -25.57
CA SER A 25 -1.76 14.69 -26.81
C SER A 25 -3.23 15.00 -27.06
N MET A 26 -4.16 14.60 -26.18
CA MET A 26 -5.60 14.68 -26.47
C MET A 26 -6.40 15.64 -25.56
N PHE A 27 -5.84 16.17 -24.48
CA PHE A 27 -6.56 17.13 -23.62
C PHE A 27 -5.78 18.41 -23.41
N SER A 28 -5.68 19.20 -24.49
CA SER A 28 -5.45 20.64 -24.41
C SER A 28 -6.65 21.32 -23.72
N ASP A 29 -6.47 22.56 -23.23
CA ASP A 29 -7.55 23.43 -22.72
C ASP A 29 -8.79 23.42 -23.64
N GLU A 30 -8.57 23.22 -24.94
CA GLU A 30 -9.56 23.11 -26.00
C GLU A 30 -10.54 21.94 -25.87
N VAL A 31 -10.09 20.75 -25.43
CA VAL A 31 -10.98 19.57 -25.32
C VAL A 31 -11.87 19.67 -24.08
N THR A 32 -11.35 20.17 -22.96
CA THR A 32 -12.17 20.43 -21.78
C THR A 32 -13.17 21.57 -22.03
N GLN A 33 -12.76 22.62 -22.74
CA GLN A 33 -13.69 23.66 -23.19
C GLN A 33 -14.78 23.11 -24.13
N ARG A 34 -14.44 22.14 -24.99
CA ARG A 34 -15.39 21.48 -25.90
C ARG A 34 -16.40 20.60 -25.16
N VAL A 35 -15.93 19.75 -24.22
CA VAL A 35 -16.81 18.93 -23.36
C VAL A 35 -17.75 19.81 -22.55
N ASN A 36 -17.24 20.90 -21.98
CA ASN A 36 -18.04 21.87 -21.24
C ASN A 36 -19.10 22.53 -22.14
N LYS A 37 -18.75 22.99 -23.35
CA LYS A 37 -19.71 23.56 -24.31
C LYS A 37 -20.78 22.55 -24.74
N ASP A 38 -20.41 21.30 -24.99
CA ASP A 38 -21.36 20.24 -25.38
C ASP A 38 -22.32 19.88 -24.24
N MET A 39 -21.83 19.83 -23.00
CA MET A 39 -22.68 19.64 -21.82
C MET A 39 -23.63 20.83 -21.59
N GLN A 40 -23.13 22.07 -21.65
CA GLN A 40 -23.93 23.29 -21.54
C GLN A 40 -25.07 23.29 -22.57
N LYS A 41 -24.76 22.96 -23.84
CA LYS A 41 -25.74 22.87 -24.92
C LYS A 41 -26.83 21.84 -24.65
N ARG A 42 -26.49 20.69 -24.05
CA ARG A 42 -27.47 19.64 -23.67
C ARG A 42 -28.32 20.02 -22.45
N LEU A 43 -27.80 20.89 -21.59
CA LEU A 43 -28.52 21.42 -20.43
C LEU A 43 -29.41 22.62 -20.78
N GLY A 44 -29.29 23.17 -21.99
CA GLY A 44 -30.06 24.32 -22.45
C GLY A 44 -29.49 25.65 -21.96
N CYS A 45 -28.24 25.68 -21.49
CA CYS A 45 -27.53 26.90 -21.15
C CYS A 45 -26.42 27.20 -22.18
N TYR A 46 -26.22 28.47 -22.50
CA TYR A 46 -25.25 28.92 -23.53
C TYR A 46 -23.97 29.51 -22.94
N SER A 47 -23.90 29.57 -21.60
CA SER A 47 -22.70 29.99 -20.86
C SER A 47 -22.70 29.40 -19.45
N PHE A 48 -21.51 29.27 -18.86
CA PHE A 48 -21.35 28.86 -17.46
C PHE A 48 -22.15 29.75 -16.50
N LYS A 49 -22.16 31.08 -16.74
CA LYS A 49 -22.93 32.04 -15.93
C LYS A 49 -24.44 31.75 -15.98
N GLN A 50 -24.96 31.37 -17.14
CA GLN A 50 -26.37 31.00 -17.28
C GLN A 50 -26.68 29.68 -16.57
N CYS A 51 -25.82 28.66 -16.70
CA CYS A 51 -26.02 27.39 -15.98
C CYS A 51 -25.97 27.59 -14.47
N LYS A 52 -25.05 28.44 -13.98
CA LYS A 52 -24.94 28.80 -12.57
C LYS A 52 -26.19 29.52 -12.07
N ALA A 53 -26.70 30.51 -12.81
CA ALA A 53 -27.94 31.20 -12.44
C ALA A 53 -29.13 30.22 -12.33
N LEU A 54 -29.25 29.28 -13.27
CA LEU A 54 -30.29 28.24 -13.20
C LEU A 54 -30.10 27.28 -12.01
N ALA A 55 -28.84 26.98 -11.65
CA ALA A 55 -28.54 26.19 -10.47
C ALA A 55 -28.90 26.93 -9.16
N GLU A 56 -28.63 28.24 -9.11
CA GLU A 56 -29.00 29.15 -8.01
C GLU A 56 -30.51 29.32 -7.90
N ASP A 57 -31.24 29.27 -9.01
CA ASP A 57 -32.72 29.30 -9.09
C ASP A 57 -33.38 27.95 -8.73
N GLY A 58 -32.59 26.96 -8.28
CA GLY A 58 -33.11 25.70 -7.74
C GLY A 58 -33.13 24.52 -8.72
N SER A 59 -32.64 24.67 -9.95
CA SER A 59 -32.63 23.56 -10.91
C SER A 59 -31.63 22.47 -10.51
N VAL A 60 -32.13 21.35 -9.98
CA VAL A 60 -31.37 20.16 -9.55
C VAL A 60 -30.35 19.66 -10.60
N ARG A 61 -30.75 19.61 -11.87
CA ARG A 61 -29.88 19.18 -12.97
C ARG A 61 -28.67 20.10 -13.16
N HIS A 62 -28.90 21.40 -13.05
CA HIS A 62 -27.85 22.41 -13.16
C HIS A 62 -26.97 22.41 -11.90
N GLN A 63 -27.53 22.17 -10.71
CA GLN A 63 -26.76 22.02 -9.47
C GLN A 63 -25.79 20.82 -9.53
N SER A 64 -26.27 19.68 -10.02
CA SER A 64 -25.44 18.49 -10.24
C SER A 64 -24.33 18.77 -11.27
N PHE A 65 -24.67 19.45 -12.36
CA PHE A 65 -23.69 19.90 -13.35
C PHE A 65 -22.62 20.83 -12.75
N MET A 66 -23.00 21.77 -11.88
CA MET A 66 -22.01 22.63 -11.21
C MET A 66 -21.02 21.82 -10.38
N SER A 67 -21.50 20.80 -9.63
CA SER A 67 -20.65 19.87 -8.88
C SER A 67 -19.63 19.17 -9.80
N GLU A 68 -20.10 18.59 -10.91
CA GLU A 68 -19.26 17.89 -11.89
C GLU A 68 -18.23 18.81 -12.55
N VAL A 69 -18.63 20.03 -12.94
CA VAL A 69 -17.73 20.98 -13.59
C VAL A 69 -16.61 21.42 -12.65
N TYR A 70 -16.92 21.71 -11.39
CA TYR A 70 -15.87 22.05 -10.42
C TYR A 70 -14.97 20.84 -10.13
N LEU A 71 -15.50 19.61 -10.14
CA LEU A 71 -14.72 18.39 -9.94
C LEU A 71 -13.74 18.14 -11.10
N MET A 72 -14.23 18.23 -12.35
CA MET A 72 -13.37 18.11 -13.54
C MET A 72 -12.32 19.21 -13.55
N GLY A 73 -12.74 20.43 -13.25
CA GLY A 73 -11.86 21.57 -13.16
C GLY A 73 -10.70 21.39 -12.16
N GLU A 74 -10.97 20.82 -10.99
CA GLU A 74 -9.95 20.42 -10.02
C GLU A 74 -9.04 19.31 -10.57
N ALA A 75 -9.62 18.25 -11.13
CA ALA A 75 -8.88 17.10 -11.63
C ALA A 75 -7.94 17.44 -12.80
N TYR A 76 -8.32 18.42 -13.63
CA TYR A 76 -7.56 18.85 -14.81
C TYR A 76 -6.80 20.16 -14.61
N GLY A 77 -6.77 20.72 -13.39
CA GLY A 77 -5.95 21.90 -13.06
C GLY A 77 -6.35 23.18 -13.79
N ILE A 78 -7.62 23.29 -14.20
CA ILE A 78 -8.09 24.43 -15.01
C ILE A 78 -8.19 25.66 -14.10
N LYS A 79 -7.60 26.77 -14.53
CA LYS A 79 -7.75 28.05 -13.82
C LYS A 79 -9.01 28.74 -14.36
N SER A 80 -10.03 28.87 -13.53
CA SER A 80 -11.18 29.76 -13.80
C SER A 80 -11.03 31.07 -13.04
N ASP A 81 -11.62 32.14 -13.56
CA ASP A 81 -11.64 33.47 -12.94
C ASP A 81 -12.26 33.49 -11.54
N GLU A 82 -13.08 32.49 -11.19
CA GLU A 82 -13.69 32.35 -9.87
C GLU A 82 -12.90 31.44 -8.90
N GLY A 83 -11.83 30.79 -9.36
CA GLY A 83 -11.11 29.75 -8.61
C GLY A 83 -11.91 28.45 -8.50
N MET A 84 -11.30 27.33 -8.91
CA MET A 84 -11.84 26.00 -8.66
C MET A 84 -11.39 25.54 -7.28
N SER A 85 -12.34 25.11 -6.46
CA SER A 85 -12.08 24.72 -5.08
C SER A 85 -12.92 23.51 -4.74
N ARG A 86 -12.30 22.55 -4.05
CA ARG A 86 -12.95 21.41 -3.39
C ARG A 86 -14.21 21.82 -2.63
N LYS A 87 -14.19 22.99 -1.98
CA LYS A 87 -15.35 23.55 -1.27
C LYS A 87 -16.55 23.79 -2.18
N LYS A 88 -16.33 24.21 -3.43
CA LYS A 88 -17.41 24.46 -4.40
C LYS A 88 -18.01 23.16 -4.93
N VAL A 89 -17.18 22.13 -5.15
CA VAL A 89 -17.66 20.77 -5.47
C VAL A 89 -18.62 20.32 -4.37
N PHE A 90 -18.14 20.36 -3.13
CA PHE A 90 -18.93 19.94 -1.97
C PHE A 90 -20.21 20.75 -1.79
N PHE A 91 -20.14 22.07 -1.98
CA PHE A 91 -21.31 22.96 -1.91
C PHE A 91 -22.39 22.56 -2.92
N TRP A 92 -22.05 22.46 -4.21
CA TRP A 92 -23.04 22.16 -5.25
C TRP A 92 -23.58 20.73 -5.15
N MET A 93 -22.73 19.77 -4.80
CA MET A 93 -23.15 18.40 -4.47
C MET A 93 -24.17 18.39 -3.33
N LYS A 94 -23.92 19.15 -2.26
CA LYS A 94 -24.83 19.25 -1.12
C LYS A 94 -26.17 19.85 -1.52
N VAL A 95 -26.17 20.98 -2.24
CA VAL A 95 -27.40 21.65 -2.68
C VAL A 95 -28.22 20.74 -3.60
N ALA A 96 -27.57 20.07 -4.56
CA ALA A 96 -28.24 19.11 -5.45
C ALA A 96 -28.82 17.91 -4.69
N ALA A 97 -28.07 17.36 -3.73
CA ALA A 97 -28.50 16.23 -2.91
C ALA A 97 -29.71 16.60 -2.03
N GLU A 98 -29.72 17.79 -1.45
CA GLU A 98 -30.84 18.34 -0.67
C GLU A 98 -32.09 18.52 -1.53
N ASN A 99 -31.92 18.90 -2.80
CA ASN A 99 -33.02 19.01 -3.77
C ASN A 99 -33.37 17.68 -4.47
N GLY A 100 -32.86 16.54 -4.00
CA GLY A 100 -33.30 15.22 -4.43
C GLY A 100 -32.48 14.55 -5.54
N ALA A 101 -31.31 15.09 -5.91
CA ALA A 101 -30.41 14.41 -6.84
C ALA A 101 -29.83 13.12 -6.22
N LEU A 102 -30.35 11.95 -6.59
CA LEU A 102 -29.97 10.67 -6.00
C LEU A 102 -28.47 10.30 -6.20
N SER A 103 -27.90 10.67 -7.34
CA SER A 103 -26.46 10.51 -7.60
C SER A 103 -25.62 11.35 -6.64
N GLU A 104 -26.00 12.60 -6.43
CA GLU A 104 -25.32 13.51 -5.50
C GLU A 104 -25.53 13.10 -4.05
N GLN A 105 -26.69 12.54 -3.68
CA GLN A 105 -26.89 11.95 -2.35
C GLN A 105 -25.92 10.78 -2.10
N SER A 106 -25.70 9.94 -3.11
CA SER A 106 -24.72 8.84 -3.04
C SER A 106 -23.29 9.37 -2.91
N SER A 107 -22.93 10.38 -3.70
CA SER A 107 -21.61 11.03 -3.66
C SER A 107 -21.38 11.73 -2.31
N LEU A 108 -22.39 12.42 -1.79
CA LEU A 108 -22.34 13.13 -0.51
C LEU A 108 -22.18 12.17 0.67
N ALA A 109 -22.86 11.02 0.64
CA ALA A 109 -22.68 9.97 1.64
C ALA A 109 -21.22 9.48 1.68
N ARG A 110 -20.58 9.28 0.51
CA ARG A 110 -19.16 8.91 0.42
C ARG A 110 -18.23 10.05 0.84
N ALA A 111 -18.58 11.30 0.50
CA ALA A 111 -17.78 12.47 0.89
C ALA A 111 -17.72 12.64 2.41
N TYR A 112 -18.84 12.40 3.11
CA TYR A 112 -18.87 12.37 4.57
C TYR A 112 -18.13 11.17 5.17
N LEU A 113 -18.22 9.99 4.55
CA LEU A 113 -17.50 8.80 4.99
C LEU A 113 -15.97 8.99 4.95
N TYR A 114 -15.45 9.60 3.88
CA TYR A 114 -14.00 9.72 3.64
C TYR A 114 -13.41 11.09 4.01
N GLY A 115 -14.23 12.07 4.39
CA GLY A 115 -13.75 13.44 4.60
C GLY A 115 -13.18 14.06 3.32
N SER A 116 -13.85 13.83 2.18
CA SER A 116 -13.39 14.32 0.88
C SER A 116 -13.76 15.80 0.68
N TYR A 117 -13.09 16.47 -0.26
CA TYR A 117 -13.41 17.85 -0.65
C TYR A 117 -13.30 18.90 0.48
N GLU A 118 -12.29 18.77 1.34
CA GLU A 118 -12.09 19.64 2.52
C GLU A 118 -13.22 19.55 3.56
N ASN A 119 -14.02 18.48 3.54
CA ASN A 119 -14.98 18.15 4.58
C ASN A 119 -14.34 17.19 5.62
N GLU A 120 -14.84 17.21 6.84
CA GLU A 120 -14.43 16.27 7.89
C GLU A 120 -15.19 14.94 7.80
N VAL A 121 -14.60 13.86 8.31
CA VAL A 121 -15.29 12.57 8.41
C VAL A 121 -16.49 12.70 9.36
N ASP A 122 -17.68 12.36 8.87
CA ASP A 122 -18.93 12.43 9.63
C ASP A 122 -19.79 11.19 9.32
N LEU A 123 -19.68 10.17 10.18
CA LEU A 123 -20.33 8.88 9.96
C LEU A 123 -21.86 8.96 10.12
N GLU A 124 -22.35 9.89 10.93
CA GLU A 124 -23.79 10.09 11.13
C GLU A 124 -24.41 10.67 9.86
N LYS A 125 -23.81 11.72 9.28
CA LYS A 125 -24.27 12.27 8.00
C LYS A 125 -24.07 11.29 6.85
N ALA A 126 -22.97 10.55 6.82
CA ALA A 126 -22.76 9.50 5.82
C ALA A 126 -23.89 8.45 5.87
N THR A 127 -24.26 8.02 7.08
CA THR A 127 -25.35 7.06 7.32
C THR A 127 -26.71 7.65 6.94
N TYR A 128 -26.98 8.91 7.30
CA TYR A 128 -28.20 9.62 6.95
C TYR A 128 -28.43 9.65 5.43
N TRP A 129 -27.42 10.09 4.67
CA TRP A 129 -27.52 10.17 3.21
C TRP A 129 -27.58 8.79 2.56
N ALA A 130 -26.83 7.80 3.08
CA ALA A 130 -26.93 6.42 2.62
C ALA A 130 -28.34 5.84 2.79
N ASN A 131 -28.99 6.09 3.93
CA ASN A 131 -30.36 5.65 4.19
C ASN A 131 -31.38 6.37 3.30
N LYS A 132 -31.18 7.65 2.98
CA LYS A 132 -32.00 8.36 1.98
C LYS A 132 -31.92 7.70 0.60
N VAL A 133 -30.72 7.33 0.18
CA VAL A 133 -30.49 6.65 -1.10
C VAL A 133 -31.16 5.26 -1.13
N ILE A 134 -31.06 4.51 -0.03
CA ILE A 134 -31.73 3.21 0.12
C ILE A 134 -33.26 3.36 0.12
N ALA A 135 -33.80 4.39 0.77
CA ALA A 135 -35.23 4.68 0.77
C ALA A 135 -35.76 5.03 -0.63
N ALA A 136 -34.91 5.54 -1.52
CA ALA A 136 -35.19 5.72 -2.94
C ALA A 136 -34.95 4.44 -3.77
N GLU A 137 -34.95 3.27 -3.12
CA GLU A 137 -34.75 1.92 -3.70
C GLU A 137 -33.39 1.70 -4.39
N SER A 138 -32.41 2.59 -4.16
CA SER A 138 -31.06 2.41 -4.68
C SER A 138 -30.19 1.62 -3.71
N LYS A 139 -29.53 0.58 -4.21
CA LYS A 139 -28.60 -0.24 -3.44
C LYS A 139 -27.22 0.40 -3.23
N SER A 140 -26.92 1.55 -3.85
CA SER A 140 -25.62 2.22 -3.72
C SER A 140 -25.31 2.70 -2.29
N GLY A 141 -26.35 2.97 -1.49
CA GLY A 141 -26.20 3.37 -0.07
C GLY A 141 -25.68 2.25 0.83
N TYR A 142 -25.94 0.98 0.50
CA TYR A 142 -25.49 -0.14 1.33
C TYR A 142 -23.97 -0.26 1.41
N PHE A 143 -23.23 0.13 0.36
CA PHE A 143 -21.77 0.15 0.43
C PHE A 143 -21.27 1.09 1.53
N VAL A 144 -21.83 2.30 1.61
CA VAL A 144 -21.48 3.28 2.65
C VAL A 144 -21.81 2.74 4.04
N LEU A 145 -22.99 2.14 4.24
CA LEU A 145 -23.34 1.51 5.50
C LEU A 145 -22.39 0.36 5.87
N GLY A 146 -21.91 -0.38 4.87
CA GLY A 146 -20.89 -1.41 5.04
C GLY A 146 -19.57 -0.85 5.55
N GLU A 147 -19.07 0.22 4.92
CA GLU A 147 -17.84 0.90 5.34
C GLU A 147 -17.96 1.52 6.74
N VAL A 148 -19.08 2.17 7.05
CA VAL A 148 -19.36 2.70 8.40
C VAL A 148 -19.32 1.56 9.43
N ALA A 149 -20.04 0.47 9.17
CA ALA A 149 -20.05 -0.69 10.07
C ALA A 149 -18.65 -1.30 10.24
N LYS A 150 -17.84 -1.35 9.18
CA LYS A 150 -16.46 -1.84 9.23
C LYS A 150 -15.56 -0.93 10.09
N LEU A 151 -15.67 0.40 9.95
CA LEU A 151 -14.94 1.37 10.78
C LEU A 151 -15.31 1.25 12.27
N GLU A 152 -16.58 0.99 12.55
CA GLU A 152 -17.09 0.70 13.90
C GLU A 152 -16.84 -0.75 14.36
N LYS A 153 -16.14 -1.56 13.56
CA LYS A 153 -15.82 -2.98 13.82
C LYS A 153 -17.05 -3.89 13.95
N ARG A 154 -18.21 -3.47 13.46
CA ARG A 154 -19.44 -4.27 13.32
C ARG A 154 -19.40 -5.12 12.05
N TYR A 155 -18.44 -6.04 11.98
CA TYR A 155 -18.11 -6.75 10.74
C TYR A 155 -19.23 -7.64 10.17
N LYS A 156 -20.12 -8.18 11.03
CA LYS A 156 -21.30 -8.94 10.57
C LYS A 156 -22.27 -8.05 9.81
N ASP A 157 -22.49 -6.83 10.30
CA ASP A 157 -23.33 -5.84 9.65
C ASP A 157 -22.67 -5.34 8.36
N ALA A 158 -21.35 -5.14 8.39
CA ALA A 158 -20.58 -4.77 7.20
C ALA A 158 -20.75 -5.82 6.10
N MET A 159 -20.55 -7.10 6.41
CA MET A 159 -20.76 -8.23 5.48
C MET A 159 -22.18 -8.25 4.90
N LYS A 160 -23.20 -8.06 5.74
CA LYS A 160 -24.59 -8.00 5.30
C LYS A 160 -24.82 -6.85 4.31
N ASN A 161 -24.32 -5.66 4.64
CA ASN A 161 -24.48 -4.48 3.81
C ASN A 161 -23.72 -4.60 2.47
N TYR A 162 -22.48 -5.10 2.46
CA TYR A 162 -21.75 -5.29 1.20
C TYR A 162 -22.46 -6.26 0.25
N ARG A 163 -23.08 -7.33 0.76
CA ARG A 163 -23.87 -8.27 -0.06
C ARG A 163 -25.14 -7.65 -0.66
N LEU A 164 -25.64 -6.58 -0.06
CA LEU A 164 -26.82 -5.85 -0.53
C LEU A 164 -26.47 -4.72 -1.51
N ALA A 165 -25.22 -4.30 -1.56
CA ALA A 165 -24.78 -3.19 -2.38
C ALA A 165 -24.74 -3.53 -3.88
N ASP A 166 -25.11 -2.57 -4.72
CA ASP A 166 -25.00 -2.69 -6.20
C ASP A 166 -23.57 -2.49 -6.73
N GLY A 167 -22.65 -2.06 -5.86
CA GLY A 167 -21.25 -1.77 -6.18
C GLY A 167 -20.42 -3.03 -6.29
N ALA A 168 -20.67 -3.84 -7.31
CA ALA A 168 -20.14 -5.19 -7.47
C ALA A 168 -18.60 -5.26 -7.42
N THR A 169 -17.86 -4.21 -7.74
CA THR A 169 -16.39 -4.25 -7.67
C THR A 169 -15.89 -4.00 -6.25
N GLU A 170 -16.22 -2.84 -5.68
CA GLU A 170 -15.71 -2.43 -4.37
C GLU A 170 -16.29 -3.31 -3.26
N ALA A 171 -17.57 -3.70 -3.34
CA ALA A 171 -18.18 -4.58 -2.36
C ALA A 171 -17.55 -5.99 -2.37
N GLU A 172 -17.26 -6.55 -3.56
CA GLU A 172 -16.58 -7.86 -3.67
C GLU A 172 -15.18 -7.80 -3.06
N TYR A 173 -14.43 -6.71 -3.29
CA TYR A 173 -13.13 -6.52 -2.66
C TYR A 173 -13.24 -6.48 -1.12
N GLN A 174 -14.21 -5.73 -0.58
CA GLN A 174 -14.38 -5.66 0.89
C GLN A 174 -14.84 -7.00 1.49
N ILE A 175 -15.72 -7.74 0.81
CA ILE A 175 -16.12 -9.09 1.23
C ILE A 175 -14.89 -10.01 1.25
N ALA A 176 -14.01 -9.90 0.24
CA ALA A 176 -12.77 -10.66 0.20
C ALA A 176 -11.86 -10.36 1.41
N GLU A 177 -11.66 -9.08 1.76
CA GLU A 177 -10.87 -8.68 2.94
C GLU A 177 -11.47 -9.24 4.25
N LEU A 178 -12.80 -9.26 4.39
CA LEU A 178 -13.46 -9.83 5.57
C LEU A 178 -13.17 -11.34 5.69
N TYR A 179 -13.25 -12.09 4.59
CA TYR A 179 -12.88 -13.52 4.59
C TYR A 179 -11.39 -13.76 4.80
N PHE A 180 -10.53 -12.92 4.20
CA PHE A 180 -9.08 -13.05 4.29
C PHE A 180 -8.57 -12.89 5.73
N HIS A 181 -9.15 -11.95 6.47
CA HIS A 181 -8.81 -11.67 7.86
C HIS A 181 -9.67 -12.43 8.88
N GLY A 182 -10.81 -12.98 8.50
CA GLY A 182 -11.77 -13.60 9.43
C GLY A 182 -12.53 -12.58 10.28
N HIS A 183 -12.82 -11.40 9.71
CA HIS A 183 -13.55 -10.35 10.40
C HIS A 183 -15.06 -10.56 10.24
N GLY A 184 -15.75 -10.91 11.33
CA GLY A 184 -17.20 -11.16 11.34
C GLY A 184 -17.63 -12.48 10.69
N VAL A 185 -16.68 -13.23 10.10
CA VAL A 185 -16.84 -14.55 9.49
C VAL A 185 -15.62 -15.41 9.81
N GLU A 186 -15.71 -16.73 9.67
CA GLU A 186 -14.53 -17.59 9.74
C GLU A 186 -13.55 -17.23 8.63
N ARG A 187 -12.25 -17.24 8.97
CA ARG A 187 -11.18 -16.94 8.01
C ARG A 187 -11.15 -18.00 6.92
N ASP A 188 -11.31 -17.58 5.67
CA ASP A 188 -11.39 -18.48 4.50
C ASP A 188 -10.69 -17.85 3.29
N ILE A 189 -9.48 -18.33 3.02
CA ILE A 189 -8.63 -17.78 1.94
C ILE A 189 -9.20 -18.09 0.56
N GLU A 190 -9.83 -19.26 0.37
CA GLU A 190 -10.37 -19.65 -0.94
C GLU A 190 -11.64 -18.86 -1.27
N LYS A 191 -12.51 -18.59 -0.29
CA LYS A 191 -13.63 -17.65 -0.49
C LYS A 191 -13.13 -16.24 -0.77
N ALA A 192 -12.14 -15.75 0.00
CA ALA A 192 -11.54 -14.44 -0.24
C ALA A 192 -10.99 -14.33 -1.68
N LYS A 193 -10.24 -15.35 -2.12
CA LYS A 193 -9.70 -15.45 -3.48
C LYS A 193 -10.78 -15.46 -4.55
N GLY A 194 -11.92 -16.12 -4.32
CA GLY A 194 -13.08 -16.07 -5.21
C GLY A 194 -13.60 -14.64 -5.40
N HIS A 195 -13.82 -13.92 -4.30
CA HIS A 195 -14.27 -12.53 -4.33
C HIS A 195 -13.21 -11.57 -4.93
N TYR A 196 -11.92 -11.74 -4.64
CA TYR A 196 -10.88 -10.97 -5.32
C TYR A 196 -10.82 -11.23 -6.82
N LYS A 197 -11.08 -12.47 -7.28
CA LYS A 197 -11.17 -12.76 -8.73
C LYS A 197 -12.34 -12.02 -9.38
N ASN A 198 -13.47 -11.92 -8.69
CA ASN A 198 -14.62 -11.15 -9.17
C ASN A 198 -14.28 -9.66 -9.28
N ALA A 199 -13.74 -9.06 -8.21
CA ALA A 199 -13.32 -7.66 -8.19
C ALA A 199 -12.25 -7.38 -9.26
N ASN A 200 -11.25 -8.26 -9.39
CA ASN A 200 -10.23 -8.17 -10.44
C ASN A 200 -10.86 -8.22 -11.84
N ARG A 201 -11.80 -9.14 -12.12
CA ARG A 201 -12.49 -9.21 -13.42
C ARG A 201 -13.19 -7.89 -13.77
N LEU A 202 -13.65 -7.15 -12.76
CA LEU A 202 -14.29 -5.85 -12.90
C LEU A 202 -13.31 -4.67 -12.95
N GLY A 203 -12.00 -4.92 -12.96
CA GLY A 203 -10.96 -3.91 -13.15
C GLY A 203 -10.20 -3.50 -11.88
N ASP A 204 -10.50 -4.08 -10.71
CA ASP A 204 -9.84 -3.72 -9.46
C ASP A 204 -8.36 -4.17 -9.44
N SER A 205 -7.44 -3.20 -9.43
CA SER A 205 -6.00 -3.48 -9.39
C SER A 205 -5.51 -3.92 -8.01
N GLU A 206 -6.15 -3.48 -6.94
CA GLU A 206 -5.79 -3.88 -5.58
C GLU A 206 -6.17 -5.37 -5.40
N ALA A 207 -7.32 -5.79 -5.90
CA ALA A 207 -7.71 -7.20 -5.98
C ALA A 207 -6.70 -8.01 -6.81
N SER A 208 -6.20 -7.48 -7.93
CA SER A 208 -5.11 -8.10 -8.70
C SER A 208 -3.86 -8.28 -7.83
N TYR A 209 -3.43 -7.26 -7.10
CA TYR A 209 -2.27 -7.36 -6.22
C TYR A 209 -2.47 -8.37 -5.09
N LYS A 210 -3.63 -8.36 -4.42
CA LYS A 210 -3.98 -9.35 -3.38
C LYS A 210 -3.94 -10.78 -3.91
N LEU A 211 -4.44 -11.00 -5.13
CA LEU A 211 -4.32 -12.30 -5.81
C LEU A 211 -2.86 -12.68 -6.08
N GLY A 212 -2.02 -11.72 -6.45
CA GLY A 212 -0.58 -11.94 -6.61
C GLY A 212 0.12 -12.33 -5.30
N ILE A 213 -0.23 -11.68 -4.19
CA ILE A 213 0.27 -12.02 -2.85
C ILE A 213 -0.18 -13.43 -2.44
N ILE A 214 -1.47 -13.76 -2.61
CA ILE A 214 -1.99 -15.10 -2.33
C ILE A 214 -1.27 -16.15 -3.19
N ALA A 215 -1.15 -15.90 -4.50
CA ALA A 215 -0.47 -16.81 -5.40
C ALA A 215 0.99 -17.06 -4.99
N ARG A 216 1.73 -16.00 -4.61
CA ARG A 216 3.15 -16.13 -4.23
C ARG A 216 3.34 -16.85 -2.90
N TYR A 217 2.63 -16.44 -1.86
CA TYR A 217 2.95 -16.84 -0.49
C TYR A 217 2.09 -17.99 0.03
N HIS A 218 0.83 -18.08 -0.41
CA HIS A 218 -0.08 -19.15 -0.01
C HIS A 218 -0.02 -20.32 -0.99
N ASP A 219 -0.24 -20.05 -2.29
CA ASP A 219 -0.28 -21.10 -3.31
C ASP A 219 1.13 -21.56 -3.75
N LYS A 220 2.17 -20.75 -3.48
CA LYS A 220 3.54 -20.95 -3.94
C LYS A 220 3.64 -21.07 -5.47
N ASP A 221 2.83 -20.31 -6.17
CA ASP A 221 2.74 -20.25 -7.64
C ASP A 221 3.28 -18.92 -8.15
N ASP A 222 4.59 -18.86 -8.34
CA ASP A 222 5.29 -17.67 -8.84
C ASP A 222 4.82 -17.23 -10.23
N LYS A 223 4.36 -18.16 -11.08
CA LYS A 223 3.88 -17.81 -12.43
C LYS A 223 2.58 -17.02 -12.34
N LYS A 224 1.61 -17.51 -11.54
CA LYS A 224 0.36 -16.77 -11.30
C LYS A 224 0.60 -15.48 -10.54
N ALA A 225 1.51 -15.49 -9.57
CA ALA A 225 1.87 -14.28 -8.83
C ALA A 225 2.34 -13.18 -9.77
N LEU A 226 3.27 -13.50 -10.68
CA LEU A 226 3.78 -12.57 -11.67
C LEU A 226 2.67 -12.05 -12.58
N TYR A 227 1.81 -12.94 -13.10
CA TYR A 227 0.65 -12.56 -13.92
C TYR A 227 -0.26 -11.54 -13.20
N TYR A 228 -0.58 -11.80 -11.94
CA TYR A 228 -1.47 -10.93 -11.17
C TYR A 228 -0.81 -9.59 -10.81
N PHE A 229 0.47 -9.56 -10.46
CA PHE A 229 1.18 -8.30 -10.24
C PHE A 229 1.29 -7.48 -11.53
N GLU A 230 1.57 -8.12 -12.67
CA GLU A 230 1.58 -7.45 -13.98
C GLU A 230 0.18 -6.90 -14.31
N SER A 231 -0.87 -7.68 -14.09
CA SER A 231 -2.27 -7.23 -14.26
C SER A 231 -2.58 -5.99 -13.43
N ALA A 232 -2.14 -5.93 -12.16
CA ALA A 232 -2.35 -4.78 -11.29
C ALA A 232 -1.72 -3.50 -11.85
N THR A 233 -0.52 -3.60 -12.44
CA THR A 233 0.20 -2.43 -13.00
C THR A 233 -0.41 -1.90 -14.31
N HIS A 234 -1.07 -2.75 -15.10
CA HIS A 234 -1.65 -2.37 -16.40
C HIS A 234 -3.07 -1.83 -16.27
N ARG A 235 -3.93 -2.45 -15.44
CA ARG A 235 -5.34 -2.05 -15.30
C ARG A 235 -5.53 -0.71 -14.62
N GLY A 236 -4.61 -0.37 -13.73
CA GLY A 236 -4.59 0.92 -13.09
C GLY A 236 -4.21 2.12 -13.98
N ARG A 237 -3.46 1.88 -15.06
CA ARG A 237 -3.14 2.91 -16.07
C ARG A 237 -4.38 3.35 -16.86
N ILE A 238 -5.36 2.47 -17.03
CA ILE A 238 -6.50 2.67 -17.94
C ILE A 238 -7.62 3.51 -17.30
N ALA A 239 -7.74 3.49 -15.97
CA ALA A 239 -8.91 4.05 -15.29
C ALA A 239 -8.83 5.56 -14.99
N LEU A 240 -7.63 6.14 -14.86
CA LEU A 240 -7.51 7.52 -14.35
C LEU A 240 -6.47 8.40 -15.09
N GLY A 241 -5.70 7.87 -16.05
CA GLY A 241 -4.69 8.67 -16.79
C GLY A 241 -3.56 9.27 -15.93
N ILE A 242 -3.52 8.97 -14.64
CA ILE A 242 -2.45 9.34 -13.71
C ILE A 242 -1.35 8.27 -13.77
N GLY A 243 -0.11 8.66 -13.44
CA GLY A 243 1.08 7.81 -13.47
C GLY A 243 1.00 6.50 -12.66
N GLU A 244 2.12 5.78 -12.63
CA GLU A 244 2.31 4.40 -12.12
C GLU A 244 1.31 3.92 -11.06
N TYR A 245 0.25 3.23 -11.50
CA TYR A 245 -0.75 2.68 -10.61
C TYR A 245 -0.26 1.34 -10.05
N HIS A 246 -0.16 1.27 -8.72
CA HIS A 246 0.31 0.14 -7.91
C HIS A 246 1.84 -0.09 -7.84
N PRO A 247 2.60 0.83 -7.22
CA PRO A 247 4.05 0.68 -7.03
C PRO A 247 4.45 -0.57 -6.23
N GLN A 248 3.60 -1.05 -5.31
CA GLN A 248 3.85 -2.28 -4.55
C GLN A 248 3.85 -3.53 -5.46
N SER A 249 3.01 -3.58 -6.51
CA SER A 249 3.03 -4.69 -7.46
C SER A 249 4.34 -4.70 -8.26
N LYS A 250 4.82 -3.53 -8.68
CA LYS A 250 6.15 -3.40 -9.32
C LYS A 250 7.28 -3.83 -8.40
N GLU A 251 7.24 -3.45 -7.12
CA GLU A 251 8.23 -3.91 -6.12
C GLU A 251 8.23 -5.43 -6.01
N GLN A 252 7.05 -6.08 -5.99
CA GLN A 252 6.97 -7.55 -5.96
C GLN A 252 7.56 -8.18 -7.23
N ILE A 253 7.26 -7.63 -8.41
CA ILE A 253 7.85 -8.08 -9.68
C ILE A 253 9.39 -7.94 -9.63
N ALA A 254 9.89 -6.80 -9.14
CA ALA A 254 11.32 -6.54 -9.02
C ALA A 254 12.01 -7.53 -8.09
N LEU A 255 11.42 -7.81 -6.92
CA LEU A 255 11.91 -8.81 -5.97
C LEU A 255 11.96 -10.21 -6.60
N MET A 256 10.87 -10.63 -7.25
CA MET A 256 10.80 -11.95 -7.90
C MET A 256 11.81 -12.11 -9.05
N ARG A 257 12.10 -11.02 -9.77
CA ARG A 257 13.14 -11.02 -10.80
C ARG A 257 14.53 -11.03 -10.18
N LEU A 258 14.76 -10.21 -9.16
CA LEU A 258 16.03 -10.16 -8.41
C LEU A 258 16.43 -11.54 -7.88
N ASP A 259 15.49 -12.29 -7.32
CA ASP A 259 15.72 -13.64 -6.78
C ASP A 259 16.22 -14.65 -7.84
N LYS A 260 15.95 -14.38 -9.12
CA LYS A 260 16.33 -15.23 -10.26
C LYS A 260 17.65 -14.81 -10.91
N LEU A 261 18.14 -13.60 -10.65
CA LEU A 261 19.36 -13.08 -11.22
C LEU A 261 20.59 -13.74 -10.59
N LYS A 262 21.53 -14.15 -11.43
CA LYS A 262 22.84 -14.69 -11.06
C LYS A 262 23.92 -13.59 -11.13
N PRO A 263 25.07 -13.79 -10.46
CA PRO A 263 26.22 -12.92 -10.65
C PRO A 263 26.59 -12.81 -12.14
N GLY A 264 26.62 -11.59 -12.67
CA GLY A 264 26.91 -11.31 -14.09
C GLY A 264 25.69 -11.05 -14.96
N ASP A 265 24.47 -11.32 -14.49
CA ASP A 265 23.25 -10.98 -15.23
C ASP A 265 23.03 -9.46 -15.30
N ASN A 266 22.19 -9.00 -16.24
CA ASN A 266 21.80 -7.59 -16.33
C ASN A 266 20.78 -7.23 -15.24
N TYR A 267 21.15 -6.26 -14.39
CA TYR A 267 20.32 -5.74 -13.30
C TYR A 267 19.57 -4.44 -13.66
N GLU A 268 19.80 -3.81 -14.81
CA GLU A 268 19.29 -2.48 -15.18
C GLU A 268 17.77 -2.40 -15.02
N TYR A 269 17.03 -3.33 -15.63
CA TYR A 269 15.58 -3.34 -15.55
C TYR A 269 15.06 -3.48 -14.10
N VAL A 270 15.71 -4.30 -13.28
CA VAL A 270 15.34 -4.47 -11.87
C VAL A 270 15.69 -3.21 -11.07
N ALA A 271 16.80 -2.54 -11.39
CA ALA A 271 17.19 -1.29 -10.78
C ALA A 271 16.18 -0.17 -11.09
N GLU A 272 15.70 -0.08 -12.33
CA GLU A 272 14.65 0.86 -12.72
C GLU A 272 13.35 0.64 -11.95
N LEU A 273 12.92 -0.61 -11.77
CA LEU A 273 11.73 -0.93 -10.99
C LEU A 273 11.88 -0.53 -9.52
N PHE A 274 13.05 -0.76 -8.91
CA PHE A 274 13.31 -0.31 -7.54
C PHE A 274 13.45 1.21 -7.43
N LEU A 275 13.98 1.90 -8.45
CA LEU A 275 13.99 3.36 -8.50
C LEU A 275 12.56 3.93 -8.56
N SER A 276 11.69 3.33 -9.37
CA SER A 276 10.25 3.64 -9.39
C SER A 276 9.62 3.44 -8.02
N GLY A 277 9.86 2.31 -7.35
CA GLY A 277 9.39 2.07 -5.99
C GLY A 277 9.92 3.09 -4.97
N ALA A 278 11.18 3.50 -5.10
CA ALA A 278 11.78 4.52 -4.23
C ALA A 278 11.15 5.90 -4.43
N ARG A 279 10.84 6.30 -5.67
CA ARG A 279 10.09 7.54 -5.97
C ARG A 279 8.69 7.53 -5.35
N ASN A 280 8.10 6.35 -5.23
CA ASN A 280 6.82 6.11 -4.55
C ASN A 280 6.96 5.86 -3.04
N LYS A 281 8.12 6.18 -2.43
CA LYS A 281 8.38 6.06 -0.99
C LYS A 281 8.17 4.64 -0.44
N LEU A 282 8.52 3.62 -1.24
CA LEU A 282 8.54 2.24 -0.76
C LEU A 282 9.88 1.93 -0.06
N PRO A 283 9.87 1.53 1.22
CA PRO A 283 11.10 1.33 2.00
C PRO A 283 12.01 0.24 1.44
N VAL A 284 11.43 -0.90 1.06
CA VAL A 284 12.19 -2.04 0.52
C VAL A 284 12.86 -1.67 -0.80
N SER A 285 12.11 -1.05 -1.72
CA SER A 285 12.64 -0.56 -3.00
C SER A 285 13.74 0.47 -2.80
N THR A 286 13.54 1.44 -1.90
CA THR A 286 14.52 2.49 -1.60
C THR A 286 15.82 1.90 -1.08
N ARG A 287 15.74 0.95 -0.14
CA ARG A 287 16.90 0.25 0.38
C ARG A 287 17.61 -0.56 -0.72
N ILE A 288 16.88 -1.37 -1.48
CA ILE A 288 17.49 -2.25 -2.49
C ILE A 288 18.14 -1.42 -3.59
N TYR A 289 17.51 -0.33 -4.05
CA TYR A 289 18.14 0.58 -5.00
C TYR A 289 19.44 1.18 -4.43
N GLY A 290 19.46 1.56 -3.16
CA GLY A 290 20.69 1.93 -2.46
C GLY A 290 21.76 0.83 -2.48
N GLN A 291 21.39 -0.44 -2.30
CA GLN A 291 22.32 -1.58 -2.39
C GLN A 291 22.85 -1.79 -3.82
N LEU A 292 22.01 -1.56 -4.84
CA LEU A 292 22.41 -1.62 -6.26
C LEU A 292 23.42 -0.51 -6.59
N LEU A 293 23.18 0.73 -6.14
CA LEU A 293 24.12 1.83 -6.25
C LEU A 293 25.43 1.55 -5.50
N TRP A 294 25.35 0.94 -4.32
CA TRP A 294 26.53 0.59 -3.54
C TRP A 294 27.45 -0.39 -4.29
N GLY A 295 26.84 -1.40 -4.94
CA GLY A 295 27.54 -2.44 -5.68
C GLY A 295 27.82 -2.13 -7.15
N GLY A 296 27.19 -1.10 -7.73
CA GLY A 296 27.24 -0.82 -9.17
C GLY A 296 26.53 -1.88 -10.01
N LYS A 297 25.41 -2.43 -9.53
CA LYS A 297 24.67 -3.50 -10.24
C LYS A 297 23.50 -2.93 -11.03
N GLY A 298 23.64 -2.85 -12.35
CA GLY A 298 22.61 -2.32 -13.24
C GLY A 298 22.44 -0.79 -13.16
N VAL A 299 23.32 -0.12 -12.41
CA VAL A 299 23.45 1.32 -12.26
C VAL A 299 24.91 1.63 -12.00
N ASP A 300 25.34 2.85 -12.30
CA ASP A 300 26.69 3.30 -11.96
C ASP A 300 26.92 3.23 -10.45
N LYS A 301 28.09 2.70 -10.07
CA LYS A 301 28.47 2.59 -8.66
C LYS A 301 28.55 3.99 -8.03
N ASN A 302 27.72 4.24 -7.02
CA ASN A 302 27.71 5.49 -6.27
C ASN A 302 27.37 5.24 -4.81
N GLN A 303 28.40 5.01 -4.00
CA GLN A 303 28.24 4.68 -2.59
C GLN A 303 27.78 5.87 -1.73
N GLU A 304 28.11 7.12 -2.11
CA GLU A 304 27.60 8.31 -1.43
C GLU A 304 26.08 8.42 -1.58
N MET A 305 25.60 8.21 -2.81
CA MET A 305 24.17 8.20 -3.09
C MET A 305 23.50 7.01 -2.40
N ALA A 306 24.11 5.83 -2.38
CA ALA A 306 23.59 4.68 -1.64
C ALA A 306 23.34 5.00 -0.16
N VAL A 307 24.27 5.68 0.53
CA VAL A 307 24.08 6.12 1.92
C VAL A 307 22.88 7.08 2.06
N LYS A 308 22.66 7.98 1.10
CA LYS A 308 21.46 8.85 1.10
C LYS A 308 20.18 8.01 0.97
N PHE A 309 20.16 7.01 0.09
CA PHE A 309 19.02 6.09 -0.04
C PHE A 309 18.79 5.27 1.24
N PHE A 310 19.86 4.79 1.91
CA PHE A 310 19.72 4.09 3.18
C PHE A 310 19.14 4.99 4.28
N ASN A 311 19.54 6.27 4.34
CA ASN A 311 18.93 7.24 5.27
C ASN A 311 17.44 7.44 5.01
N VAL A 312 17.04 7.57 3.74
CA VAL A 312 15.62 7.70 3.37
C VAL A 312 14.83 6.42 3.71
N ALA A 313 15.39 5.23 3.44
CA ALA A 313 14.74 3.97 3.82
C ALA A 313 14.63 3.81 5.35
N ALA A 314 15.68 4.16 6.09
CA ALA A 314 15.69 4.10 7.55
C ALA A 314 14.66 5.08 8.17
N SER A 315 14.48 6.28 7.61
CA SER A 315 13.45 7.22 8.08
C SER A 315 12.02 6.72 7.82
N MET A 316 11.85 5.83 6.84
CA MET A 316 10.62 5.07 6.59
C MET A 316 10.53 3.78 7.42
N LYS A 317 11.33 3.65 8.48
CA LYS A 317 11.38 2.51 9.40
C LYS A 317 11.84 1.19 8.75
N ASP A 318 12.66 1.22 7.70
CA ASP A 318 13.36 0.03 7.22
C ASP A 318 14.56 -0.29 8.13
N GLY A 319 14.40 -1.32 8.97
CA GLY A 319 15.45 -1.73 9.92
C GLY A 319 16.72 -2.25 9.24
N ARG A 320 16.60 -2.87 8.05
CA ARG A 320 17.77 -3.36 7.31
C ARG A 320 18.58 -2.20 6.72
N ALA A 321 17.94 -1.09 6.35
CA ALA A 321 18.63 0.11 5.91
C ALA A 321 19.37 0.79 7.07
N ALA A 322 18.74 0.86 8.24
CA ALA A 322 19.40 1.34 9.46
C ALA A 322 20.62 0.48 9.82
N TYR A 323 20.54 -0.85 9.66
CA TYR A 323 21.70 -1.74 9.81
C TYR A 323 22.83 -1.41 8.83
N LEU A 324 22.52 -1.18 7.55
CA LEU A 324 23.52 -0.81 6.54
C LEU A 324 24.19 0.53 6.85
N LEU A 325 23.46 1.49 7.43
CA LEU A 325 24.05 2.74 7.94
C LEU A 325 24.97 2.49 9.14
N SER A 326 24.59 1.60 10.05
CA SER A 326 25.45 1.19 11.16
C SER A 326 26.79 0.65 10.65
N ASP A 327 26.74 -0.24 9.65
CA ASP A 327 27.93 -0.82 9.05
C ASP A 327 28.80 0.23 8.33
N ALA A 328 28.17 1.15 7.58
CA ALA A 328 28.88 2.24 6.90
C ALA A 328 29.64 3.14 7.89
N TYR A 329 29.00 3.59 8.97
CA TYR A 329 29.65 4.40 10.02
C TYR A 329 30.69 3.62 10.82
N ARG A 330 30.48 2.32 11.06
CA ARG A 330 31.43 1.50 11.82
C ARG A 330 32.74 1.29 11.06
N ASN A 331 32.64 1.09 9.75
CA ASN A 331 33.78 0.80 8.90
C ASN A 331 34.37 2.05 8.21
N GLY A 332 33.76 3.23 8.37
CA GLY A 332 34.19 4.45 7.70
C GLY A 332 34.04 4.38 6.17
N LEU A 333 33.02 3.65 5.68
CA LEU A 333 32.82 3.45 4.24
C LEU A 333 32.05 4.64 3.68
N VAL A 334 32.76 5.56 3.02
CA VAL A 334 32.22 6.76 2.36
C VAL A 334 31.65 7.83 3.31
N VAL A 335 31.42 7.46 4.57
CA VAL A 335 31.22 8.37 5.70
C VAL A 335 32.41 8.27 6.65
N GLU A 336 32.70 9.33 7.38
CA GLU A 336 33.71 9.28 8.44
C GLU A 336 33.34 8.21 9.48
N LYS A 337 34.34 7.46 9.94
CA LYS A 337 34.14 6.42 10.94
C LYS A 337 33.61 7.06 12.23
N ASP A 338 32.44 6.60 12.68
CA ASP A 338 31.81 7.07 13.92
C ASP A 338 31.13 5.89 14.63
N GLU A 339 31.79 5.38 15.66
CA GLU A 339 31.29 4.21 16.40
C GLU A 339 30.03 4.53 17.20
N LYS A 340 29.89 5.76 17.71
CA LYS A 340 28.70 6.16 18.48
C LYS A 340 27.48 6.18 17.56
N LYS A 341 27.60 6.82 16.40
CA LYS A 341 26.55 6.88 15.40
C LYS A 341 26.23 5.51 14.81
N ALA A 342 27.24 4.67 14.59
CA ALA A 342 27.03 3.28 14.20
C ALA A 342 26.19 2.53 15.23
N ASN A 343 26.47 2.71 16.53
CA ASN A 343 25.72 2.07 17.60
C ASN A 343 24.30 2.61 17.74
N GLU A 344 24.07 3.90 17.51
CA GLU A 344 22.72 4.49 17.46
C GLU A 344 21.88 3.84 16.35
N PHE A 345 22.42 3.71 15.14
CA PHE A 345 21.74 3.02 14.04
C PHE A 345 21.51 1.54 14.30
N LEU A 346 22.45 0.83 14.93
CA LEU A 346 22.26 -0.58 15.30
C LEU A 346 21.12 -0.75 16.32
N ARG A 347 21.07 0.11 17.34
CA ARG A 347 19.98 0.12 18.33
C ARG A 347 18.64 0.42 17.66
N TYR A 348 18.62 1.37 16.72
CA TYR A 348 17.42 1.71 15.96
C TYR A 348 16.94 0.55 15.07
N ALA A 349 17.85 -0.10 14.34
CA ALA A 349 17.53 -1.28 13.54
C ALA A 349 16.98 -2.44 14.39
N ALA A 350 17.59 -2.67 15.56
CA ALA A 350 17.13 -3.69 16.50
C ALA A 350 15.76 -3.35 17.13
N SER A 351 15.47 -2.06 17.40
CA SER A 351 14.15 -1.64 17.89
C SER A 351 13.05 -1.81 16.85
N LEU A 352 13.40 -1.69 15.56
CA LEU A 352 12.57 -2.05 14.41
C LEU A 352 12.47 -3.57 14.15
N LYS A 353 13.06 -4.38 15.03
CA LYS A 353 13.06 -5.86 14.96
C LYS A 353 13.71 -6.44 13.70
N ASP A 354 14.68 -5.73 13.10
CA ASP A 354 15.55 -6.34 12.08
C ASP A 354 16.36 -7.48 12.70
N ILE A 355 16.17 -8.70 12.20
CA ILE A 355 16.69 -9.93 12.83
C ILE A 355 18.20 -9.93 12.91
N ALA A 356 18.89 -9.49 11.85
CA ALA A 356 20.35 -9.43 11.83
C ALA A 356 20.88 -8.44 12.87
N SER A 357 20.21 -7.29 13.02
CA SER A 357 20.56 -6.27 14.01
C SER A 357 20.30 -6.72 15.43
N VAL A 358 19.16 -7.37 15.70
CA VAL A 358 18.85 -7.93 17.02
C VAL A 358 19.87 -9.01 17.39
N SER A 359 20.21 -9.92 16.47
CA SER A 359 21.21 -10.96 16.67
C SER A 359 22.60 -10.37 16.95
N LEU A 360 23.04 -9.39 16.15
CA LEU A 360 24.32 -8.71 16.34
C LEU A 360 24.38 -7.99 17.70
N LEU A 361 23.33 -7.26 18.05
CA LEU A 361 23.24 -6.55 19.34
C LEU A 361 23.27 -7.53 20.51
N GLY A 362 22.59 -8.67 20.40
CA GLY A 362 22.62 -9.75 21.39
C GLY A 362 24.04 -10.30 21.59
N ARG A 363 24.80 -10.52 20.50
CA ARG A 363 26.20 -10.97 20.58
C ARG A 363 27.14 -9.91 21.16
N TYR A 364 26.92 -8.63 20.85
CA TYR A 364 27.67 -7.54 21.46
C TYR A 364 27.44 -7.47 22.97
N TYR A 365 26.19 -7.64 23.43
CA TYR A 365 25.91 -7.77 24.85
C TYR A 365 26.50 -9.03 25.48
N LEU A 366 26.54 -10.16 24.76
CA LEU A 366 27.14 -11.39 25.27
C LEU A 366 28.64 -11.23 25.51
N ALA A 367 29.33 -10.58 24.57
CA ALA A 367 30.79 -10.45 24.58
C ALA A 367 31.31 -9.17 25.26
N GLY A 368 30.45 -8.18 25.53
CA GLY A 368 30.88 -6.84 25.95
C GLY A 368 31.68 -6.12 24.87
N GLN A 369 31.23 -6.17 23.62
CA GLN A 369 31.96 -5.69 22.44
C GLN A 369 31.21 -4.58 21.68
N GLY A 370 31.90 -3.93 20.75
CA GLY A 370 31.29 -2.96 19.83
C GLY A 370 30.81 -1.67 20.51
N GLY A 371 31.32 -1.34 21.69
CA GLY A 371 30.87 -0.22 22.51
C GLY A 371 29.64 -0.51 23.38
N PHE A 372 29.30 -1.79 23.57
CA PHE A 372 28.24 -2.24 24.46
C PHE A 372 28.85 -2.99 25.65
N GLU A 373 28.45 -2.63 26.87
CA GLU A 373 28.83 -3.36 28.07
C GLU A 373 28.25 -4.77 28.08
N GLN A 374 28.97 -5.72 28.67
CA GLN A 374 28.49 -7.09 28.78
C GLN A 374 27.20 -7.13 29.60
N ASN A 375 26.17 -7.78 29.06
CA ASN A 375 24.89 -7.96 29.74
C ASN A 375 24.23 -9.26 29.27
N TYR A 376 24.36 -10.31 30.06
CA TYR A 376 23.88 -11.64 29.68
C TYR A 376 22.36 -11.74 29.55
N ASP A 377 21.59 -10.97 30.32
CA ASP A 377 20.13 -10.98 30.21
C ASP A 377 19.65 -10.35 28.91
N LYS A 378 20.17 -9.16 28.55
CA LYS A 378 19.88 -8.52 27.26
C LYS A 378 20.36 -9.35 26.08
N ALA A 379 21.52 -9.99 26.23
CA ALA A 379 22.03 -10.92 25.24
C ALA A 379 21.06 -12.09 25.03
N PHE A 380 20.67 -12.76 26.11
CA PHE A 380 19.76 -13.90 26.06
C PHE A 380 18.41 -13.52 25.45
N GLU A 381 17.80 -12.40 25.85
CA GLU A 381 16.53 -11.94 25.30
C GLU A 381 16.62 -11.69 23.78
N ALA A 382 17.64 -10.95 23.34
CA ALA A 382 17.83 -10.64 21.94
C ALA A 382 18.11 -11.89 21.10
N LEU A 383 18.97 -12.79 21.58
CA LEU A 383 19.33 -14.02 20.88
C LEU A 383 18.17 -15.01 20.84
N MET A 384 17.37 -15.13 21.91
CA MET A 384 16.13 -15.90 21.91
C MET A 384 15.14 -15.39 20.86
N TYR A 385 14.94 -14.07 20.80
CA TYR A 385 14.08 -13.46 19.80
C TYR A 385 14.55 -13.77 18.37
N ALA A 386 15.83 -13.52 18.08
CA ALA A 386 16.40 -13.76 16.75
C ALA A 386 16.39 -15.25 16.38
N GLY A 387 16.73 -16.14 17.33
CA GLY A 387 16.71 -17.58 17.14
C GLY A 387 15.31 -18.14 16.86
N HIS A 388 14.28 -17.64 17.56
CA HIS A 388 12.88 -17.98 17.25
C HIS A 388 12.45 -17.52 15.85
N LYS A 389 13.06 -16.45 15.32
CA LYS A 389 12.86 -15.98 13.95
C LYS A 389 13.74 -16.69 12.92
N GLY A 390 14.50 -17.69 13.37
CA GLY A 390 15.28 -18.59 12.52
C GLY A 390 16.71 -18.14 12.27
N ASP A 391 17.24 -17.18 13.04
CA ASP A 391 18.65 -16.79 12.94
C ASP A 391 19.56 -17.90 13.49
N ALA A 392 20.31 -18.56 12.59
CA ALA A 392 21.17 -19.69 12.94
C ALA A 392 22.32 -19.27 13.87
N GLU A 393 22.83 -18.05 13.69
CA GLU A 393 23.91 -17.51 14.49
C GLU A 393 23.47 -17.21 15.93
N ALA A 394 22.27 -16.66 16.11
CA ALA A 394 21.68 -16.48 17.44
C ALA A 394 21.43 -17.82 18.16
N LEU A 395 20.93 -18.83 17.43
CA LEU A 395 20.75 -20.17 17.99
C LEU A 395 22.09 -20.80 18.43
N TYR A 396 23.15 -20.63 17.65
CA TYR A 396 24.48 -21.06 18.05
C TYR A 396 24.95 -20.33 19.33
N ALA A 397 24.75 -19.03 19.42
CA ALA A 397 25.12 -18.25 20.61
C ALA A 397 24.30 -18.65 21.86
N LEU A 398 23.04 -19.05 21.72
CA LEU A 398 22.25 -19.63 22.82
C LEU A 398 22.81 -20.97 23.28
N GLY A 399 23.25 -21.82 22.35
CA GLY A 399 23.95 -23.06 22.68
C GLY A 399 25.22 -22.78 23.49
N PHE A 400 26.00 -21.77 23.09
CA PHE A 400 27.18 -21.32 23.80
C PHE A 400 26.86 -20.81 25.22
N ILE A 401 25.78 -20.04 25.39
CA ILE A 401 25.35 -19.54 26.71
C ILE A 401 25.11 -20.70 27.68
N TYR A 402 24.38 -21.73 27.27
CA TYR A 402 24.08 -22.89 28.13
C TYR A 402 25.26 -23.84 28.32
N GLU A 403 26.22 -23.89 27.39
CA GLU A 403 27.39 -24.75 27.55
C GLU A 403 28.39 -24.18 28.57
N TYR A 404 28.61 -22.87 28.53
CA TYR A 404 29.64 -22.21 29.33
C TYR A 404 29.10 -21.43 30.53
N GLY A 405 27.77 -21.35 30.69
CA GLY A 405 27.13 -20.70 31.83
C GLY A 405 27.18 -19.17 31.80
N ALA A 406 26.98 -18.57 30.61
CA ALA A 406 27.05 -17.11 30.43
C ALA A 406 25.77 -16.41 30.90
N GLY A 407 25.67 -16.15 32.21
CA GLY A 407 24.50 -15.55 32.87
C GLY A 407 23.30 -16.48 33.01
N ARG A 408 23.49 -17.77 32.74
CA ARG A 408 22.55 -18.87 33.00
C ARG A 408 23.35 -20.03 33.56
N ASP A 409 22.68 -20.97 34.22
CA ASP A 409 23.33 -22.20 34.65
C ASP A 409 23.77 -23.03 33.45
N ILE A 410 24.86 -23.78 33.64
CA ILE A 410 25.33 -24.73 32.64
C ILE A 410 24.28 -25.83 32.47
N ASP A 411 23.77 -25.99 31.25
CA ASP A 411 22.82 -27.03 30.87
C ASP A 411 23.23 -27.61 29.52
N LYS A 412 23.93 -28.75 29.57
CA LYS A 412 24.41 -29.45 28.38
C LYS A 412 23.27 -29.94 27.48
N ALA A 413 22.10 -30.26 28.04
CA ALA A 413 20.95 -30.70 27.25
C ALA A 413 20.37 -29.54 26.45
N SER A 414 20.19 -28.38 27.08
CA SER A 414 19.79 -27.15 26.40
C SER A 414 20.84 -26.69 25.37
N ALA A 415 22.12 -26.75 25.71
CA ALA A 415 23.20 -26.43 24.77
C ALA A 415 23.13 -27.30 23.50
N LYS A 416 23.06 -28.62 23.67
CA LYS A 416 22.92 -29.58 22.56
C LYS A 416 21.65 -29.32 21.74
N LYS A 417 20.53 -28.99 22.40
CA LYS A 417 19.28 -28.63 21.72
C LYS A 417 19.43 -27.40 20.82
N TYR A 418 20.03 -26.31 21.30
CA TYR A 418 20.22 -25.10 20.51
C TYR A 418 21.25 -25.27 19.39
N TYR A 419 22.35 -26.00 19.63
CA TYR A 419 23.28 -26.35 18.56
C TYR A 419 22.62 -27.20 17.47
N ASN A 420 21.76 -28.16 17.82
CA ASN A 420 20.98 -28.91 16.83
C ASN A 420 20.10 -27.99 15.98
N TYR A 421 19.41 -27.02 16.60
CA TYR A 421 18.59 -26.05 15.86
C TYR A 421 19.39 -25.13 14.94
N ALA A 422 20.61 -24.74 15.34
CA ALA A 422 21.51 -23.96 14.50
C ALA A 422 22.07 -24.79 13.33
N ALA A 423 22.48 -26.03 13.59
CA ALA A 423 22.99 -26.97 12.59
C ALA A 423 21.95 -27.32 11.51
N GLN A 424 20.69 -27.54 11.91
CA GLN A 424 19.57 -27.74 10.99
C GLN A 424 19.35 -26.55 10.06
N ARG A 425 19.73 -25.35 10.48
CA ARG A 425 19.70 -24.12 9.69
C ARG A 425 21.01 -23.81 8.98
N GLY A 426 21.94 -24.76 8.96
CA GLY A 426 23.17 -24.68 8.18
C GLY A 426 24.36 -24.07 8.89
N ASP A 427 24.28 -23.75 10.20
CA ASP A 427 25.45 -23.27 10.93
C ASP A 427 26.49 -24.41 11.07
N GLN A 428 27.64 -24.22 10.42
CA GLN A 428 28.70 -25.23 10.36
C GLN A 428 29.47 -25.33 11.68
N ARG A 429 29.56 -24.24 12.46
CA ARG A 429 30.18 -24.26 13.78
C ARG A 429 29.35 -25.13 14.72
N ALA A 430 28.02 -25.01 14.64
CA ALA A 430 27.09 -25.84 15.40
C ALA A 430 27.24 -27.33 15.07
N LYS A 431 27.34 -27.69 13.77
CA LYS A 431 27.59 -29.08 13.34
C LYS A 431 28.88 -29.64 13.92
N ALA A 432 30.00 -28.93 13.74
CA ALA A 432 31.29 -29.32 14.27
C ALA A 432 31.32 -29.40 15.81
N LYS A 433 30.48 -28.60 16.48
CA LYS A 433 30.34 -28.63 17.94
C LYS A 433 29.59 -29.88 18.41
N LEU A 434 28.50 -30.25 17.74
CA LEU A 434 27.72 -31.45 18.03
C LEU A 434 28.50 -32.74 17.82
N GLU A 435 29.39 -32.77 16.82
CA GLU A 435 30.28 -33.93 16.58
C GLU A 435 31.24 -34.18 17.75
N LYS A 436 31.52 -33.16 18.57
CA LYS A 436 32.43 -33.21 19.72
C LYS A 436 31.71 -33.39 21.07
N MET A 437 30.38 -33.46 21.09
CA MET A 437 29.52 -33.52 22.29
C MET A 437 28.85 -34.88 22.49
#